data_AF-A0A943IZY7-F1
#
_entry.id   AF-A0A943IZY7-F1
#
_cell.length_a   1.000
_cell.length_b   1.000
_cell.length_c   1.000
_cell.angle_alpha   90.00
_cell.angle_beta   90.00
_cell.angle_gamma   90.00
#
_symmetry.space_group_name_H-M   'P 1'
#
loop_
_entity.id
_entity.type
_entity.pdbx_description
1 polymer ?
#
loop_
_entity_poly.entity_id
_entity_poly.type
_entity_poly.pdbx_seq_one_letter_code
_entity_poly.pdbx_strand_id
1 'polypeptide(L)'
;MPPKHYENMRDASLSDYMNTDITRLVSESMRNIHAGITEVPLEVQLQPKTAAKLSFYIPWDGILYGFIRGKEALRKKLGFSLPLLSATISDWNGKFVLIFETEKPDQTAAFRISEKDVLYLLEHCRRPPETEKNH
;
A
#
# COMPACT_ATOMS: atom_id res chain seq x y z
N MET A 1 -3.35 3.66 18.46
CA MET A 1 -2.65 2.48 19.00
C MET A 1 -2.79 1.34 18.01
N PRO A 2 -1.78 0.49 17.80
CA PRO A 2 -1.91 -0.74 17.01
C PRO A 2 -3.09 -1.59 17.52
N PRO A 3 -3.91 -2.19 16.64
CA PRO A 3 -4.77 -3.30 17.03
C PRO A 3 -3.93 -4.44 17.63
N LYS A 4 -4.40 -5.08 18.71
CA LYS A 4 -3.68 -6.16 19.44
C LYS A 4 -3.20 -7.31 18.55
N HIS A 5 -3.88 -7.57 17.43
CA HIS A 5 -3.49 -8.58 16.44
C HIS A 5 -2.11 -8.34 15.81
N TYR A 6 -1.53 -7.14 15.96
CA TYR A 6 -0.32 -6.70 15.29
C TYR A 6 0.88 -6.49 16.22
N GLU A 7 0.80 -6.89 17.49
CA GLU A 7 1.90 -6.67 18.45
C GLU A 7 3.20 -7.43 18.07
N ASN A 8 3.08 -8.58 17.38
CA ASN A 8 4.21 -9.44 16.98
C ASN A 8 4.56 -9.38 15.49
N MET A 9 4.21 -8.29 14.80
CA MET A 9 4.57 -8.12 13.38
C MET A 9 6.08 -8.16 13.18
N ARG A 10 6.51 -8.87 12.13
CA ARG A 10 7.90 -8.92 11.70
C ARG A 10 8.24 -7.68 10.89
N ASP A 11 9.49 -7.26 10.96
CA ASP A 11 10.02 -6.27 10.04
C ASP A 11 10.23 -6.91 8.67
N ALA A 12 9.97 -6.17 7.60
CA ALA A 12 10.26 -6.60 6.24
C ALA A 12 10.62 -5.41 5.36
N SER A 13 11.34 -5.67 4.27
CA SER A 13 11.58 -4.65 3.25
C SER A 13 10.33 -4.47 2.40
N LEU A 14 9.93 -3.23 2.10
CA LEU A 14 8.79 -3.01 1.20
C LEU A 14 9.04 -3.61 -0.18
N SER A 15 10.29 -3.55 -0.67
CA SER A 15 10.69 -4.09 -1.98
C SER A 15 10.57 -5.60 -2.10
N ASP A 16 10.44 -6.33 -0.98
CA ASP A 16 10.14 -7.75 -1.02
C ASP A 16 8.75 -8.05 -1.59
N TYR A 17 7.84 -7.10 -1.49
CA TYR A 17 6.45 -7.28 -1.89
C TYR A 17 6.04 -6.33 -3.01
N MET A 18 6.53 -5.09 -2.99
CA MET A 18 6.17 -4.10 -4.00
C MET A 18 7.29 -3.10 -4.27
N ASN A 19 7.40 -2.65 -5.51
CA ASN A 19 8.38 -1.67 -5.95
C ASN A 19 7.77 -0.70 -6.96
N THR A 20 8.54 0.30 -7.37
CA THR A 20 8.10 1.38 -8.27
C THR A 20 7.65 0.88 -9.64
N ASP A 21 8.16 -0.26 -10.10
CA ASP A 21 7.83 -0.82 -11.42
C ASP A 21 6.49 -1.57 -11.41
N ILE A 22 6.15 -2.23 -10.31
CA ILE A 22 4.94 -3.03 -10.20
C ILE A 22 3.79 -2.31 -9.49
N THR A 23 4.06 -1.18 -8.85
CA THR A 23 3.06 -0.34 -8.18
C THR A 23 2.68 0.85 -9.04
N ARG A 24 1.38 1.16 -9.09
CA ARG A 24 0.85 2.39 -9.66
C ARG A 24 -0.21 2.98 -8.73
N LEU A 25 -0.24 4.30 -8.59
CA LEU A 25 -1.35 5.01 -7.97
C LEU A 25 -2.43 5.31 -9.01
N VAL A 26 -3.64 5.53 -8.52
CA VAL A 26 -4.81 5.94 -9.30
C VAL A 26 -5.57 7.03 -8.57
N SER A 27 -6.40 7.77 -9.31
CA SER A 27 -7.35 8.70 -8.71
C SER A 27 -8.44 7.94 -7.94
N GLU A 28 -9.08 8.62 -6.99
CA GLU A 28 -10.15 8.06 -6.17
C GLU A 28 -11.30 7.48 -7.03
N SER A 29 -11.66 8.15 -8.13
CA SER A 29 -12.71 7.70 -9.05
C SER A 29 -12.42 6.34 -9.69
N MET A 30 -11.13 5.96 -9.76
CA MET A 30 -10.67 4.70 -10.33
C MET A 30 -10.52 3.58 -9.29
N ARG A 31 -10.76 3.84 -7.99
CA ARG A 31 -10.59 2.83 -6.92
C ARG A 31 -11.54 1.63 -7.08
N ASN A 32 -12.74 1.87 -7.59
CA ASN A 32 -13.80 0.87 -7.76
C ASN A 32 -13.72 0.17 -9.13
N ILE A 33 -12.79 0.58 -9.99
CA ILE A 33 -12.53 -0.15 -11.23
C ILE A 33 -11.91 -1.48 -10.81
N HIS A 34 -12.47 -2.59 -11.32
CA HIS A 34 -11.93 -3.91 -11.06
C HIS A 34 -10.42 -3.89 -11.31
N ALA A 35 -9.66 -4.27 -10.28
CA ALA A 35 -8.24 -4.54 -10.44
C ALA A 35 -8.05 -5.44 -11.66
N GLY A 36 -7.03 -5.19 -12.49
CA GLY A 36 -6.68 -6.14 -13.54
C GLY A 36 -6.52 -7.55 -12.95
N ILE A 37 -6.74 -8.59 -13.75
CA ILE A 37 -6.71 -10.00 -13.28
C ILE A 37 -5.41 -10.32 -12.50
N THR A 38 -4.31 -9.63 -12.83
CA THR A 38 -2.98 -9.80 -12.22
C THR A 38 -2.65 -8.79 -11.14
N GLU A 39 -3.57 -7.88 -10.80
CA GLU A 39 -3.38 -6.78 -9.87
C GLU A 39 -4.05 -7.03 -8.52
N VAL A 40 -3.45 -6.47 -7.48
CA VAL A 40 -4.00 -6.39 -6.12
C VAL A 40 -4.30 -4.91 -5.82
N PRO A 41 -5.53 -4.55 -5.41
CA PRO A 41 -5.83 -3.22 -4.89
C PRO A 41 -4.88 -2.83 -3.76
N LEU A 42 -4.38 -1.60 -3.79
CA LEU A 42 -3.54 -1.01 -2.77
C LEU A 42 -4.21 0.23 -2.19
N GLU A 43 -4.30 0.30 -0.88
CA GLU A 43 -4.66 1.51 -0.14
C GLU A 43 -3.45 1.99 0.67
N VAL A 44 -3.15 3.29 0.63
CA VAL A 44 -2.09 3.90 1.44
C VAL A 44 -2.71 5.00 2.29
N GLN A 45 -2.72 4.80 3.60
CA GLN A 45 -3.27 5.72 4.59
C GLN A 45 -2.12 6.50 5.22
N LEU A 46 -2.05 7.80 4.94
CA LEU A 46 -0.98 8.68 5.41
C LEU A 46 -1.47 9.62 6.50
N GLN A 47 -0.65 9.82 7.55
CA GLN A 47 -0.89 10.91 8.48
C GLN A 47 -0.50 12.25 7.83
N PRO A 48 -1.10 13.38 8.25
CA PRO A 48 -0.81 14.70 7.68
C PRO A 48 0.68 15.06 7.65
N LYS A 49 1.42 14.68 8.70
CA LYS A 49 2.88 14.93 8.80
C LYS A 49 3.68 14.18 7.74
N THR A 50 3.23 13.00 7.33
CA THR A 50 3.92 12.20 6.31
C THR A 50 3.47 12.60 4.91
N ALA A 51 2.18 12.87 4.72
CA ALA A 51 1.64 13.43 3.49
C ALA A 51 2.35 14.73 3.08
N ALA A 52 2.66 15.61 4.05
CA ALA A 52 3.38 16.86 3.80
C ALA A 52 4.81 16.68 3.25
N LYS A 53 5.40 15.48 3.37
CA LYS A 53 6.74 15.16 2.84
C LYS A 53 6.74 14.86 1.35
N LEU A 54 5.57 14.57 0.76
CA LEU A 54 5.45 14.17 -0.64
C LEU A 54 5.46 15.37 -1.59
N SER A 55 6.05 15.18 -2.77
CA SER A 55 6.21 16.20 -3.80
C SER A 55 4.89 16.57 -4.50
N PHE A 56 3.83 15.80 -4.28
CA PHE A 56 2.57 15.87 -5.00
C PHE A 56 1.39 16.10 -4.06
N TYR A 57 0.24 16.44 -4.63
CA TYR A 57 -0.98 16.68 -3.86
C TYR A 57 -1.50 15.37 -3.25
N ILE A 58 -1.80 15.41 -1.96
CA ILE A 58 -2.45 14.33 -1.22
C ILE A 58 -3.87 14.80 -0.86
N PRO A 59 -4.91 13.98 -1.09
CA PRO A 59 -6.27 14.31 -0.66
C PRO A 59 -6.35 14.62 0.84
N TRP A 60 -7.37 15.38 1.22
CA TRP A 60 -7.54 15.85 2.60
C TRP A 60 -7.71 14.72 3.64
N ASP A 61 -8.21 13.56 3.21
CA ASP A 61 -8.38 12.37 4.05
C ASP A 61 -7.07 11.57 4.21
N GLY A 62 -6.02 11.93 3.48
CA GLY A 62 -4.71 11.29 3.53
C GLY A 62 -4.66 9.91 2.87
N ILE A 63 -5.69 9.53 2.09
CA ILE A 63 -5.79 8.20 1.48
C ILE A 63 -5.38 8.26 0.01
N LEU A 64 -4.48 7.37 -0.38
CA LEU A 64 -4.11 7.12 -1.77
C LEU A 64 -4.55 5.72 -2.18
N TYR A 65 -4.98 5.59 -3.43
CA TYR A 65 -5.38 4.33 -4.02
C TYR A 65 -4.40 3.93 -5.12
N GLY A 66 -4.23 2.63 -5.30
CA GLY A 66 -3.32 2.09 -6.28
C GLY A 66 -3.54 0.61 -6.57
N PHE A 67 -2.63 0.06 -7.34
CA PHE A 67 -2.60 -1.35 -7.69
C PHE A 67 -1.17 -1.87 -7.69
N ILE A 68 -1.01 -3.12 -7.28
CA ILE A 68 0.26 -3.85 -7.32
C ILE A 68 0.12 -5.00 -8.31
N ARG A 69 0.95 -5.06 -9.33
CA ARG A 69 1.00 -6.17 -10.28
C ARG A 69 1.69 -7.39 -9.66
N GLY A 70 1.27 -8.59 -10.06
CA GLY A 70 1.88 -9.85 -9.62
C GLY A 70 1.12 -10.57 -8.52
N LYS A 71 -0.21 -10.47 -8.51
CA LYS A 71 -1.11 -11.09 -7.53
C LYS A 71 -0.76 -12.53 -7.13
N GLU A 72 -0.55 -13.41 -8.10
CA GLU A 72 -0.21 -14.82 -7.82
C GLU A 72 1.19 -15.02 -7.23
N ALA A 73 2.17 -14.23 -7.66
CA ALA A 73 3.52 -14.27 -7.10
C ALA A 73 3.52 -13.79 -5.64
N LEU A 74 2.79 -12.71 -5.35
CA LEU A 74 2.59 -12.20 -3.99
C LEU A 74 1.89 -13.22 -3.09
N ARG A 75 0.78 -13.80 -3.58
CA ARG A 75 0.03 -14.83 -2.85
C ARG A 75 0.92 -16.00 -2.45
N LYS A 76 1.71 -16.53 -3.40
CA LYS A 76 2.67 -17.63 -3.15
C LYS A 76 3.76 -17.23 -2.16
N LYS A 77 4.33 -16.02 -2.27
CA LYS A 77 5.35 -15.52 -1.35
C LYS A 77 4.83 -15.40 0.08
N LEU A 78 3.56 -15.02 0.24
CA LEU A 78 2.89 -14.92 1.54
C LEU A 78 2.42 -16.27 2.10
N GLY A 79 2.49 -17.35 1.30
CA GLY A 79 2.05 -18.68 1.71
C GLY A 79 0.53 -18.83 1.80
N PHE A 80 -0.23 -17.95 1.16
CA PHE A 80 -1.70 -17.98 1.20
C PHE A 80 -2.27 -19.02 0.25
N SER A 81 -3.22 -19.83 0.74
CA SER A 81 -3.98 -20.73 -0.12
C SER A 81 -5.11 -20.00 -0.85
N LEU A 82 -5.60 -18.89 -0.28
CA LEU A 82 -6.67 -18.08 -0.85
C LEU A 82 -6.14 -16.90 -1.67
N PRO A 83 -6.93 -16.39 -2.65
CA PRO A 83 -6.57 -15.19 -3.40
C PRO A 83 -6.43 -13.96 -2.50
N LEU A 84 -5.44 -13.11 -2.82
CA LEU A 84 -5.31 -11.79 -2.21
C LEU A 84 -6.51 -10.90 -2.61
N LEU A 85 -7.08 -10.22 -1.62
CA LEU A 85 -8.14 -9.24 -1.83
C LEU A 85 -7.59 -7.83 -1.91
N SER A 86 -6.69 -7.48 -0.99
CA SER A 86 -6.18 -6.11 -0.82
C SER A 86 -4.77 -6.13 -0.23
N ALA A 87 -4.08 -5.01 -0.44
CA ALA A 87 -2.92 -4.61 0.32
C ALA A 87 -3.16 -3.21 0.91
N THR A 88 -2.75 -3.00 2.15
CA THR A 88 -2.88 -1.71 2.84
C THR A 88 -1.54 -1.31 3.44
N ILE A 89 -1.08 -0.10 3.15
CA ILE A 89 0.02 0.55 3.87
C ILE A 89 -0.60 1.59 4.82
N SER A 90 -0.46 1.39 6.13
CA SER A 90 -1.04 2.27 7.14
C SER A 90 0.05 2.98 7.94
N ASP A 91 -0.03 4.31 7.99
CA ASP A 91 0.85 5.17 8.80
C ASP A 91 0.34 5.27 10.25
N TRP A 92 1.03 4.61 11.18
CA TRP A 92 0.77 4.68 12.62
C TRP A 92 1.75 5.65 13.29
N ASN A 93 1.70 6.91 12.89
CA ASN A 93 2.52 8.01 13.42
C ASN A 93 4.02 7.81 13.12
N GLY A 94 4.35 7.67 11.84
CA GLY A 94 5.70 7.43 11.31
C GLY A 94 6.14 5.96 11.35
N LYS A 95 5.29 5.09 11.89
CA LYS A 95 5.50 3.63 11.89
C LYS A 95 4.57 3.02 10.86
N PHE A 96 5.14 2.53 9.76
CA PHE A 96 4.33 2.00 8.68
C PHE A 96 4.10 0.51 8.84
N VAL A 97 2.87 0.11 8.51
CA VAL A 97 2.45 -1.29 8.53
C VAL A 97 1.90 -1.64 7.15
N LEU A 98 2.47 -2.68 6.55
CA LEU A 98 1.94 -3.32 5.34
C LEU A 98 1.08 -4.50 5.74
N ILE A 99 -0.17 -4.53 5.28
CA ILE A 99 -1.15 -5.56 5.55
C ILE A 99 -1.60 -6.16 4.23
N PHE A 100 -1.62 -7.48 4.14
CA PHE A 100 -2.22 -8.23 3.05
C PHE A 100 -3.39 -9.04 3.58
N GLU A 101 -4.55 -8.91 2.94
CA GLU A 101 -5.78 -9.56 3.36
C GLU A 101 -6.28 -10.53 2.28
N THR A 102 -6.92 -11.59 2.75
CA THR A 102 -7.72 -12.51 1.93
C THR A 102 -9.16 -12.48 2.43
N GLU A 103 -10.05 -13.29 1.83
CA GLU A 103 -11.43 -13.42 2.32
C GLU A 103 -11.53 -14.02 3.72
N LYS A 104 -10.45 -14.64 4.24
CA LYS A 104 -10.42 -15.17 5.60
C LYS A 104 -9.46 -14.39 6.50
N PRO A 105 -9.92 -13.91 7.67
CA PRO A 105 -9.09 -13.13 8.59
C PRO A 105 -7.84 -13.86 9.10
N ASP A 106 -7.87 -15.20 9.18
CA ASP A 106 -6.72 -16.02 9.60
C ASP A 106 -5.64 -16.14 8.53
N GLN A 107 -5.93 -15.76 7.29
CA GLN A 107 -4.96 -15.59 6.19
C GLN A 107 -4.72 -14.10 5.94
N THR A 108 -4.26 -13.43 6.99
CA THR A 108 -3.78 -12.04 6.96
C THR A 108 -2.29 -12.04 7.28
N ALA A 109 -1.52 -11.24 6.57
CA ALA A 109 -0.10 -11.05 6.84
C ALA A 109 0.17 -9.57 7.05
N ALA A 110 0.91 -9.24 8.12
CA ALA A 110 1.25 -7.86 8.42
C ALA A 110 2.72 -7.70 8.79
N PHE A 111 3.33 -6.66 8.25
CA PHE A 111 4.76 -6.37 8.36
C PHE A 111 4.98 -4.93 8.75
N ARG A 112 5.98 -4.69 9.60
CA ARG A 112 6.51 -3.33 9.80
C ARG A 112 7.44 -3.01 8.65
N ILE A 113 7.23 -1.85 8.04
CA ILE A 113 8.04 -1.35 6.93
C ILE A 113 8.58 0.03 7.26
N SER A 114 9.68 0.43 6.63
CA SER A 114 10.29 1.73 6.91
C SER A 114 9.54 2.86 6.21
N GLU A 115 9.46 4.03 6.88
CA GLU A 115 8.91 5.25 6.26
C GLU A 115 9.68 5.62 4.98
N LYS A 116 11.01 5.46 4.99
CA LYS A 116 11.85 5.78 3.83
C LYS A 116 11.44 4.98 2.59
N ASP A 117 11.16 3.70 2.74
CA ASP A 117 10.77 2.86 1.61
C ASP A 117 9.38 3.24 1.07
N VAL A 118 8.44 3.58 1.97
CA VAL A 118 7.10 4.05 1.56
C VAL A 118 7.20 5.36 0.80
N LEU A 119 7.91 6.35 1.34
CA LEU A 119 8.09 7.63 0.66
C LEU A 119 8.77 7.44 -0.69
N TYR A 120 9.82 6.63 -0.75
CA TYR A 120 10.49 6.31 -2.02
C TYR A 120 9.54 5.69 -3.04
N LEU A 121 8.75 4.69 -2.63
CA LEU A 121 7.75 4.06 -3.49
C LEU A 121 6.75 5.09 -4.04
N LEU A 122 6.17 5.92 -3.17
CA LEU A 122 5.14 6.88 -3.56
C LEU A 122 5.68 7.97 -4.50
N GLU A 123 6.90 8.44 -4.27
CA GLU A 123 7.52 9.46 -5.12
C GLU A 123 7.81 8.96 -6.53
N HIS A 124 8.22 7.69 -6.66
CA HIS A 124 8.80 7.16 -7.90
C HIS A 124 7.92 6.14 -8.63
N CYS A 125 6.83 5.67 -8.03
CA CYS A 125 5.86 4.83 -8.73
C CYS A 125 5.08 5.62 -9.78
N ARG A 126 4.39 4.90 -10.67
CA ARG A 126 3.53 5.54 -11.69
C ARG A 126 2.34 6.21 -11.00
N ARG A 127 2.08 7.48 -11.32
CA ARG A 127 0.98 8.28 -10.74
C ARG A 127 0.14 8.96 -11.83
N PRO A 128 -1.13 9.28 -11.56
CA PRO A 128 -1.93 10.10 -12.46
C PRO A 128 -1.35 11.52 -12.59
N PRO A 129 -1.40 12.14 -13.78
CA PRO A 129 -0.88 13.50 -14.01
C PRO A 129 -1.61 14.57 -13.18
N GLU A 130 -2.85 14.33 -12.77
CA GLU A 130 -3.66 15.26 -11.96
C GLU A 130 -3.12 15.48 -10.52
N THR A 131 -2.06 14.78 -10.12
CA THR A 131 -1.48 14.89 -8.77
C THR A 131 -0.40 15.97 -8.64
N GLU A 132 -0.05 16.67 -9.72
CA GLU A 132 0.93 17.76 -9.67
C GLU A 132 0.44 18.93 -8.82
N LYS A 133 1.29 19.43 -7.90
CA LYS A 133 0.97 20.63 -7.12
C LYS A 133 0.95 21.81 -8.10
N ASN A 134 -0.21 22.39 -8.34
CA ASN A 134 -0.30 23.70 -8.98
C ASN A 134 0.35 24.72 -8.03
N HIS A 135 1.47 25.31 -8.45
CA HIS A 135 2.15 26.41 -7.78
C HIS A 135 1.43 27.74 -8.01
#